data_AF-A0A7L3BMD2-F1
#
_entry.id   AF-A0A7L3BMD2-F1
#
_cell.length_a   1.000
_cell.length_b   1.000
_cell.length_c   1.000
_cell.angle_alpha   90.00
_cell.angle_beta   90.00
_cell.angle_gamma   90.00
#
_symmetry.space_group_name_H-M   'P 1'
#
loop_
_entity.id
_entity.type
_entity.pdbx_description
1 polymer ?
#
loop_
_entity_poly.entity_id
_entity_poly.type
_entity_poly.pdbx_seq_one_letter_code
_entity_poly.pdbx_strand_id
1 'polypeptide(L)'
;MNELKEALRNIEQNYKLFLQQQFTFIGALQRTREDARDMIRPVASISQVQSYMDHHCNNSTDRRILNMFLNICNDLSKLCHKLETLHSGNNITNGILERCKLLLSHSNNLSTIRAKYPHDVVNHLSCDEAKNHYGGVVSLIPIVLDCMKEWVTRTEKLPQHLLYEASGGSAISEKRAAQDAPARAAISQKPPSMHLEAQISTSNKDNVQVQGSKHVQKKNINDTENHSGKRKGPWKPPGRHA
;
A
#
# COMPACT_ATOMS: atom_id res chain seq x y z
N MET A 1 19.61 12.33 1.27
CA MET A 1 19.14 11.33 0.27
C MET A 1 19.94 10.02 0.26
N ASN A 2 21.28 9.99 0.27
CA ASN A 2 22.01 8.72 0.25
C ASN A 2 21.79 7.84 1.50
N GLU A 3 21.84 8.42 2.70
CA GLU A 3 21.57 7.71 3.96
C GLU A 3 20.18 7.04 3.96
N LEU A 4 19.18 7.72 3.41
CA LEU A 4 17.81 7.20 3.29
C LEU A 4 17.76 5.96 2.38
N LYS A 5 18.42 6.01 1.23
CA LYS A 5 18.48 4.88 0.30
C LYS A 5 19.23 3.71 0.90
N GLU A 6 20.25 3.97 1.71
CA GLU A 6 20.97 2.94 2.45
C GLU A 6 20.09 2.30 3.53
N ALA A 7 19.39 3.11 4.32
CA ALA A 7 18.43 2.62 5.31
C ALA A 7 17.33 1.76 4.66
N LEU A 8 16.76 2.21 3.54
CA LEU A 8 15.78 1.43 2.78
C LEU A 8 16.38 0.09 2.29
N ARG A 9 17.58 0.10 1.71
CA ARG A 9 18.27 -1.12 1.26
C ARG A 9 18.55 -2.10 2.40
N ASN A 10 18.94 -1.61 3.57
CA ASN A 10 19.15 -2.44 4.75
C ASN A 10 17.84 -3.10 5.22
N ILE A 11 16.73 -2.36 5.22
CA ILE A 11 15.41 -2.91 5.54
C ILE A 11 14.99 -3.97 4.50
N GLU A 12 15.21 -3.72 3.20
CA GLU A 12 14.92 -4.70 2.16
C GLU A 12 15.73 -5.99 2.34
N GLN A 13 17.00 -5.89 2.73
CA GLN A 13 17.84 -7.05 2.99
C GLN A 13 17.34 -7.85 4.20
N ASN A 14 16.98 -7.16 5.29
CA ASN A 14 16.37 -7.80 6.46
C ASN A 14 15.03 -8.47 6.12
N TYR A 15 14.22 -7.83 5.27
CA TYR A 15 12.97 -8.42 4.80
C TYR A 15 13.20 -9.66 3.94
N LYS A 16 14.22 -9.69 3.07
CA LYS A 16 14.58 -10.91 2.31
C LYS A 16 14.93 -12.08 3.23
N LEU A 17 15.68 -11.82 4.30
CA LEU A 17 16.01 -12.84 5.30
C LEU A 17 14.77 -13.31 6.08
N PHE A 18 13.85 -12.40 6.36
CA PHE A 18 12.56 -12.71 6.97
C PHE A 18 11.69 -13.58 6.05
N LEU A 19 11.62 -13.26 4.75
CA LEU A 19 10.86 -14.03 3.76
C LEU A 19 11.29 -15.48 3.67
N GLN A 20 12.60 -15.75 3.72
CA GLN A 20 13.14 -17.11 3.74
C GLN A 20 12.66 -17.93 4.95
N GLN A 21 12.25 -17.26 6.02
CA GLN A 21 11.78 -17.86 7.28
C GLN A 21 10.28 -17.64 7.51
N GLN A 22 9.51 -17.31 6.46
CA GLN A 22 8.09 -17.03 6.60
C GLN A 22 7.30 -18.19 7.21
N PHE A 23 7.58 -19.44 6.83
CA PHE A 23 6.92 -20.60 7.44
C PHE A 23 7.20 -20.70 8.95
N THR A 24 8.41 -20.35 9.38
CA THR A 24 8.77 -20.27 10.80
C THR A 24 7.97 -19.18 11.51
N PHE A 25 7.78 -18.02 10.86
CA PHE A 25 6.96 -16.93 11.39
C PHE A 25 5.49 -17.35 11.56
N ILE A 26 4.91 -18.02 10.57
CA ILE A 26 3.53 -18.52 10.65
C ILE A 26 3.39 -19.56 11.76
N GLY A 27 4.32 -20.50 11.86
CA GLY A 27 4.32 -21.50 12.94
C GLY A 27 4.45 -20.86 14.33
N ALA A 28 5.27 -19.82 14.47
CA ALA A 28 5.41 -19.07 15.71
C ALA A 28 4.11 -18.34 16.08
N LEU A 29 3.45 -17.68 15.11
CA LEU A 29 2.14 -17.06 15.34
C LEU A 29 1.08 -18.09 15.73
N GLN A 30 1.07 -19.26 15.10
CA GLN A 30 0.12 -20.32 15.45
C GLN A 30 0.29 -20.78 16.90
N ARG A 31 1.51 -21.13 17.31
CA ARG A 31 1.80 -21.60 18.69
C ARG A 31 1.49 -20.53 19.73
N THR A 32 1.95 -19.30 19.51
CA THR A 32 1.74 -18.22 20.47
C THR A 32 0.27 -17.82 20.60
N ARG A 33 -0.52 -17.92 19.53
CA ARG A 33 -1.99 -17.73 19.60
C ARG A 33 -2.69 -18.86 20.34
N GLU A 34 -2.23 -20.10 20.16
CA GLU A 34 -2.74 -21.26 20.89
C GLU A 34 -2.52 -21.08 22.40
N ASP A 35 -1.30 -20.69 22.78
CA ASP A 35 -0.94 -20.37 24.18
C ASP A 35 -1.76 -19.18 24.73
N ALA A 36 -2.03 -18.17 23.91
CA ALA A 36 -2.89 -17.04 24.25
C ALA A 36 -4.40 -17.35 24.26
N ARG A 37 -4.80 -18.54 23.78
CA ARG A 37 -6.19 -18.93 23.53
C ARG A 37 -6.95 -17.99 22.58
N ASP A 38 -6.24 -17.34 21.64
CA ASP A 38 -6.83 -16.44 20.62
C ASP A 38 -6.84 -17.09 19.22
N MET A 39 -7.59 -18.18 19.12
CA MET A 39 -7.67 -18.96 17.87
C MET A 39 -8.79 -18.50 16.93
N ILE A 40 -9.75 -17.73 17.46
CA ILE A 40 -10.94 -17.31 16.72
C ILE A 40 -10.64 -16.10 15.83
N ARG A 41 -9.85 -15.14 16.32
CA ARG A 41 -9.62 -13.87 15.62
C ARG A 41 -8.34 -13.92 14.78
N PRO A 42 -8.31 -13.20 13.64
CA PRO A 42 -7.08 -13.00 12.89
C PRO A 42 -6.04 -12.24 13.73
N VAL A 43 -4.76 -12.45 13.41
CA VAL A 43 -3.70 -11.55 13.85
C VAL A 43 -3.80 -10.27 13.02
N ALA A 44 -4.34 -9.23 13.64
CA ALA A 44 -4.80 -8.04 12.98
C ALA A 44 -3.98 -6.79 13.31
N SER A 45 -2.93 -6.86 14.13
CA SER A 45 -2.11 -5.68 14.46
C SER A 45 -0.70 -6.03 14.90
N ILE A 46 0.22 -5.08 14.82
CA ILE A 46 1.61 -5.22 15.31
C ILE A 46 1.62 -5.41 16.83
N SER A 47 0.77 -4.67 17.56
CA SER A 47 0.64 -4.80 19.02
C SER A 47 0.19 -6.19 19.45
N GLN A 48 -0.67 -6.87 18.69
CA GLN A 48 -1.00 -8.27 18.96
C GLN A 48 0.21 -9.18 18.80
N VAL A 49 1.02 -9.02 17.73
CA VAL A 49 2.24 -9.80 17.54
C VAL A 49 3.23 -9.57 18.70
N GLN A 50 3.40 -8.32 19.13
CA GLN A 50 4.21 -7.96 20.29
C GLN A 50 3.68 -8.63 21.56
N SER A 51 2.37 -8.54 21.82
CA SER A 51 1.73 -9.14 23.00
C SER A 51 1.93 -10.66 23.04
N TYR A 52 1.79 -11.35 21.90
CA TYR A 52 2.06 -12.77 21.79
C TYR A 52 3.52 -13.11 22.08
N MET A 53 4.46 -12.33 21.57
CA MET A 53 5.89 -12.51 21.85
C MET A 53 6.24 -12.30 23.32
N ASP A 54 5.64 -11.31 23.97
CA ASP A 54 6.00 -10.94 25.34
C ASP A 54 5.40 -11.89 26.38
N HIS A 55 4.16 -12.32 26.18
CA HIS A 55 3.41 -13.05 27.21
C HIS A 55 3.18 -14.53 26.90
N HIS A 56 3.31 -14.94 25.62
CA HIS A 56 2.89 -16.27 25.16
C HIS A 56 3.96 -16.98 24.33
N CYS A 57 5.20 -16.47 24.30
CA CYS A 57 6.29 -17.05 23.51
C CYS A 57 7.39 -17.63 24.41
N ASN A 58 7.36 -18.96 24.58
CA ASN A 58 8.34 -19.69 25.38
C ASN A 58 9.54 -20.21 24.55
N ASN A 59 9.40 -20.25 23.23
CA ASN A 59 10.42 -20.78 22.31
C ASN A 59 11.34 -19.66 21.80
N SER A 60 12.66 -19.88 21.84
CA SER A 60 13.66 -18.89 21.42
C SER A 60 13.69 -18.65 19.91
N THR A 61 13.45 -19.69 19.10
CA THR A 61 13.30 -19.59 17.63
C THR A 61 12.07 -18.75 17.27
N ASP A 62 10.96 -18.97 17.98
CA ASP A 62 9.72 -18.22 17.77
C ASP A 62 9.91 -16.76 18.16
N ARG A 63 10.51 -16.51 19.32
CA ARG A 63 10.84 -15.16 19.78
C ARG A 63 11.73 -14.45 18.77
N ARG A 64 12.75 -15.13 18.23
CA ARG A 64 13.64 -14.56 17.22
C ARG A 64 12.89 -14.14 15.95
N ILE A 65 12.02 -14.98 15.41
CA ILE A 65 11.32 -14.66 14.15
C ILE A 65 10.22 -13.61 14.34
N LEU A 66 9.51 -13.63 15.47
CA LEU A 66 8.54 -12.58 15.83
C LEU A 66 9.25 -11.24 16.01
N ASN A 67 10.39 -11.23 16.70
CA ASN A 67 11.20 -10.03 16.88
C ASN A 67 11.75 -9.50 15.55
N MET A 68 12.11 -10.38 14.60
CA MET A 68 12.54 -9.96 13.26
C MET A 68 11.44 -9.18 12.52
N PHE A 69 10.19 -9.66 12.57
CA PHE A 69 9.04 -8.93 12.02
C PHE A 69 8.85 -7.56 12.69
N LEU A 70 8.88 -7.52 14.02
CA LEU A 70 8.68 -6.29 14.81
C LEU A 70 9.78 -5.25 14.53
N ASN A 71 11.05 -5.69 14.45
CA ASN A 71 12.17 -4.82 14.12
C ASN A 71 12.03 -4.21 12.73
N ILE A 72 11.64 -5.00 11.72
CA ILE A 72 11.40 -4.48 10.36
C ILE A 72 10.29 -3.42 10.38
N CYS A 73 9.18 -3.67 11.09
CA CYS A 73 8.09 -2.68 11.21
C CYS A 73 8.57 -1.39 11.89
N ASN A 74 9.37 -1.51 12.95
CA ASN A 74 9.95 -0.37 13.66
C ASN A 74 10.91 0.43 12.77
N ASP A 75 11.79 -0.25 12.03
CA ASP A 75 12.75 0.40 11.12
C ASP A 75 12.04 1.11 9.97
N LEU A 76 10.96 0.53 9.44
CA LEU A 76 10.08 1.18 8.47
C LEU A 76 9.40 2.43 9.07
N SER A 77 8.97 2.38 10.34
CA SER A 77 8.35 3.53 11.01
C SER A 77 9.36 4.66 11.22
N LYS A 78 10.58 4.34 11.65
CA LYS A 78 11.68 5.30 11.76
C LYS A 78 12.01 5.91 10.39
N LEU A 79 11.98 5.10 9.33
CA LEU A 79 12.18 5.58 7.97
C LEU A 79 11.09 6.58 7.57
N CYS A 80 9.81 6.32 7.87
CA CYS A 80 8.71 7.27 7.64
C CYS A 80 9.00 8.64 8.26
N HIS A 81 9.43 8.65 9.53
CA HIS A 81 9.72 9.90 10.24
C HIS A 81 10.93 10.62 9.66
N LYS A 82 12.02 9.90 9.34
CA LYS A 82 13.17 10.50 8.67
C LYS A 82 12.78 11.15 7.34
N LEU A 83 11.93 10.48 6.55
CA LEU A 83 11.42 11.00 5.28
C LEU A 83 10.63 12.30 5.45
N GLU A 84 9.75 12.36 6.44
CA GLU A 84 8.95 13.54 6.77
C GLU A 84 9.81 14.74 7.18
N THR A 85 10.89 14.52 7.93
CA THR A 85 11.81 15.61 8.33
C THR A 85 12.64 16.18 7.18
N LEU A 86 12.92 15.39 6.15
CA LEU A 86 13.83 15.77 5.06
C LEU A 86 13.12 16.49 3.91
N HIS A 87 11.81 16.33 3.80
CA HIS A 87 11.05 16.92 2.71
C HIS A 87 9.68 17.38 3.21
N SER A 88 9.45 18.69 3.22
CA SER A 88 8.11 19.26 3.17
C SER A 88 7.50 18.87 1.81
N GLY A 89 6.95 17.67 1.73
CA GLY A 89 6.64 17.00 0.47
C GLY A 89 5.52 17.68 -0.32
N ASN A 90 5.34 17.20 -1.55
CA ASN A 90 4.12 17.42 -2.31
C ASN A 90 2.94 16.66 -1.65
N ASN A 91 1.69 17.07 -1.90
CA ASN A 91 0.49 16.41 -1.38
C ASN A 91 0.49 14.88 -1.63
N ILE A 92 1.01 14.43 -2.78
CA ILE A 92 1.12 13.01 -3.15
C ILE A 92 2.13 12.28 -2.26
N THR A 93 3.34 12.82 -2.09
CA THR A 93 4.39 12.16 -1.30
C THR A 93 4.03 12.15 0.19
N ASN A 94 3.39 13.21 0.67
CA ASN A 94 2.84 13.25 2.03
C ASN A 94 1.72 12.21 2.20
N GLY A 95 0.81 12.08 1.23
CA GLY A 95 -0.23 11.04 1.26
C GLY A 95 0.34 9.60 1.32
N ILE A 96 1.44 9.34 0.64
CA ILE A 96 2.15 8.05 0.72
C ILE A 96 2.73 7.82 2.12
N LEU A 97 3.37 8.84 2.72
CA LEU A 97 3.93 8.73 4.08
C LEU A 97 2.85 8.55 5.14
N GLU A 98 1.76 9.31 5.07
CA GLU A 98 0.63 9.15 6.00
C GLU A 98 0.04 7.75 5.94
N ARG A 99 -0.11 7.20 4.72
CA ARG A 99 -0.55 5.82 4.55
C ARG A 99 0.43 4.82 5.19
N CYS A 100 1.74 5.02 5.05
CA CYS A 100 2.75 4.16 5.68
C CYS A 100 2.69 4.24 7.20
N LYS A 101 2.63 5.45 7.76
CA LYS A 101 2.52 5.68 9.21
C LYS A 101 1.25 5.04 9.78
N LEU A 102 0.12 5.17 9.07
CA LEU A 102 -1.13 4.52 9.46
C LEU A 102 -0.99 2.99 9.46
N LEU A 103 -0.42 2.41 8.41
CA LEU A 103 -0.21 0.96 8.30
C LEU A 103 0.70 0.40 9.41
N LEU A 104 1.74 1.16 9.78
CA LEU A 104 2.72 0.79 10.79
C LEU A 104 2.32 1.19 12.23
N SER A 105 1.17 1.83 12.40
CA SER A 105 0.66 2.13 13.74
C SER A 105 0.36 0.83 14.48
N HIS A 106 0.80 0.74 15.74
CA HIS A 106 0.81 -0.51 16.49
C HIS A 106 -0.57 -1.13 16.68
N SER A 107 -1.62 -0.29 16.76
CA SER A 107 -3.02 -0.69 16.94
C SER A 107 -3.82 -0.70 15.64
N ASN A 108 -3.18 -0.44 14.49
CA ASN A 108 -3.90 -0.41 13.21
C ASN A 108 -4.42 -1.81 12.86
N ASN A 109 -5.63 -1.86 12.29
CA ASN A 109 -6.26 -3.10 11.89
C ASN A 109 -5.79 -3.52 10.49
N LEU A 110 -5.06 -4.63 10.44
CA LEU A 110 -4.47 -5.24 9.26
C LEU A 110 -5.34 -6.38 8.68
N SER A 111 -6.48 -6.73 9.29
CA SER A 111 -7.28 -7.90 8.88
C SER A 111 -7.70 -7.87 7.40
N THR A 112 -7.89 -6.69 6.81
CA THR A 112 -8.35 -6.50 5.44
C THR A 112 -7.24 -6.22 4.43
N ILE A 113 -6.01 -5.93 4.87
CA ILE A 113 -4.93 -5.57 3.94
C ILE A 113 -4.38 -6.81 3.24
N ARG A 114 -4.18 -6.76 1.92
CA ARG A 114 -3.58 -7.85 1.17
C ARG A 114 -2.57 -7.31 0.17
N ALA A 115 -1.36 -7.87 0.21
CA ALA A 115 -0.34 -7.56 -0.77
C ALA A 115 -0.81 -8.07 -2.13
N LYS A 116 -0.61 -7.25 -3.16
CA LYS A 116 -0.94 -7.59 -4.54
C LYS A 116 0.31 -8.09 -5.26
N TYR A 117 0.13 -8.72 -6.42
CA TYR A 117 1.22 -9.05 -7.34
C TYR A 117 2.15 -7.82 -7.51
N PRO A 118 3.50 -8.00 -7.49
CA PRO A 118 4.25 -9.26 -7.59
C PRO A 118 4.51 -9.99 -6.26
N HIS A 119 3.94 -9.54 -5.13
CA HIS A 119 4.18 -10.18 -3.84
C HIS A 119 3.42 -11.51 -3.72
N ASP A 120 4.17 -12.60 -3.57
CA ASP A 120 3.67 -13.97 -3.44
C ASP A 120 3.55 -14.44 -1.99
N VAL A 121 3.90 -13.60 -1.02
CA VAL A 121 3.91 -13.91 0.41
C VAL A 121 2.59 -14.48 0.94
N VAL A 122 1.46 -14.03 0.38
CA VAL A 122 0.14 -14.53 0.75
C VAL A 122 -0.14 -15.90 0.11
N ASN A 123 0.48 -16.20 -1.03
CA ASN A 123 0.32 -17.46 -1.75
C ASN A 123 1.07 -18.62 -1.08
N HIS A 124 2.00 -18.33 -0.17
CA HIS A 124 2.65 -19.35 0.66
C HIS A 124 1.78 -19.81 1.84
N LEU A 125 0.66 -19.12 2.08
CA LEU A 125 -0.33 -19.50 3.06
C LEU A 125 -1.41 -20.37 2.38
N SER A 126 -2.04 -21.25 3.16
CA SER A 126 -3.31 -21.83 2.73
C SER A 126 -4.38 -20.74 2.58
N CYS A 127 -5.44 -21.02 1.82
CA CYS A 127 -6.55 -20.08 1.62
C CYS A 127 -7.17 -19.61 2.95
N ASP A 128 -7.27 -20.51 3.93
CA ASP A 128 -7.82 -20.20 5.24
C ASP A 128 -6.89 -19.28 6.04
N GLU A 129 -5.60 -19.62 6.09
CA GLU A 129 -4.58 -18.78 6.74
C GLU A 129 -4.52 -17.38 6.12
N ALA A 130 -4.53 -17.28 4.79
CA ALA A 130 -4.53 -16.04 4.06
C ALA A 130 -5.79 -15.20 4.32
N LYS A 131 -6.96 -15.82 4.41
CA LYS A 131 -8.23 -15.10 4.55
C LYS A 131 -8.51 -14.73 6.01
N ASN A 132 -8.29 -15.65 6.94
CA ASN A 132 -8.87 -15.61 8.27
C ASN A 132 -7.84 -15.46 9.40
N HIS A 133 -6.54 -15.63 9.15
CA HIS A 133 -5.54 -15.66 10.24
C HIS A 133 -4.37 -14.70 10.06
N TYR A 134 -3.60 -14.82 8.98
CA TYR A 134 -2.26 -14.23 8.88
C TYR A 134 -2.06 -13.36 7.63
N GLY A 135 -2.98 -13.39 6.66
CA GLY A 135 -2.78 -12.66 5.40
C GLY A 135 -2.55 -11.15 5.58
N GLY A 136 -3.18 -10.54 6.58
CA GLY A 136 -2.98 -9.13 6.93
C GLY A 136 -1.55 -8.82 7.36
N VAL A 137 -1.08 -9.51 8.41
CA VAL A 137 0.26 -9.29 8.99
C VAL A 137 1.37 -9.63 8.00
N VAL A 138 1.21 -10.69 7.21
CA VAL A 138 2.18 -11.11 6.18
C VAL A 138 2.25 -10.08 5.03
N SER A 139 1.13 -9.40 4.74
CA SER A 139 1.06 -8.39 3.69
C SER A 139 1.63 -7.03 4.08
N LEU A 140 1.81 -6.75 5.38
CA LEU A 140 2.16 -5.42 5.85
C LEU A 140 3.49 -4.92 5.29
N ILE A 141 4.57 -5.67 5.52
CA ILE A 141 5.93 -5.27 5.13
C ILE A 141 6.05 -5.01 3.61
N PRO A 142 5.61 -5.91 2.70
CA PRO A 142 5.75 -5.67 1.27
C PRO A 142 4.95 -4.45 0.79
N ILE A 143 3.74 -4.23 1.33
CA ILE A 143 2.94 -3.04 0.98
C ILE A 143 3.67 -1.76 1.38
N VAL A 144 4.21 -1.72 2.60
CA VAL A 144 4.92 -0.53 3.10
C VAL A 144 6.21 -0.31 2.32
N LEU A 145 6.97 -1.37 2.00
CA LEU A 145 8.17 -1.27 1.18
C LEU A 145 7.89 -0.70 -0.21
N ASP A 146 6.80 -1.11 -0.86
CA ASP A 146 6.39 -0.55 -2.15
C ASP A 146 6.07 0.94 -2.04
N CYS A 147 5.31 1.33 -1.00
CA CYS A 147 5.03 2.74 -0.75
C CYS A 147 6.32 3.56 -0.55
N MET A 148 7.30 3.02 0.18
CA MET A 148 8.60 3.70 0.37
C MET A 148 9.38 3.85 -0.92
N LYS A 149 9.40 2.81 -1.77
CA LYS A 149 10.04 2.87 -3.09
C LYS A 149 9.37 3.88 -4.01
N GLU A 150 8.04 3.90 -3.99
CA GLU A 150 7.27 4.87 -4.75
C GLU A 150 7.58 6.30 -4.28
N TRP A 151 7.65 6.53 -2.97
CA TRP A 151 8.03 7.82 -2.41
C TRP A 151 9.42 8.28 -2.90
N VAL A 152 10.43 7.40 -2.83
CA VAL A 152 11.80 7.71 -3.27
C VAL A 152 11.82 8.03 -4.76
N THR A 153 11.15 7.21 -5.57
CA THR A 153 11.08 7.39 -7.02
C THR A 153 10.42 8.73 -7.40
N ARG A 154 9.36 9.13 -6.68
CA ARG A 154 8.66 10.40 -6.94
C ARG A 154 9.49 11.62 -6.53
N THR A 155 10.23 11.50 -5.42
CA THR A 155 11.08 12.57 -4.92
C THR A 155 12.30 12.79 -5.83
N GLU A 156 12.85 11.72 -6.41
CA GLU A 156 13.96 11.82 -7.38
C GLU A 156 13.53 12.39 -8.74
N LYS A 157 12.29 12.15 -9.15
CA LYS A 157 11.73 12.67 -10.40
C LYS A 157 11.29 14.13 -10.33
N LEU A 158 11.24 14.72 -9.13
CA LEU A 158 10.89 16.12 -8.99
C LEU A 158 12.07 16.97 -9.48
N PRO A 159 11.90 17.81 -10.52
CA PRO A 159 12.99 18.63 -11.01
C PRO A 159 13.45 19.59 -9.91
N GLN A 160 14.77 19.68 -9.70
CA GLN A 160 15.41 20.72 -8.87
C GLN A 160 15.17 22.16 -9.39
N HIS A 161 14.33 22.34 -10.40
CA HIS A 161 14.04 23.61 -11.08
C HIS A 161 13.17 24.58 -10.27
N LEU A 162 12.68 24.20 -9.08
CA LEU A 162 11.93 25.10 -8.19
C LEU A 162 12.76 25.66 -7.02
N LEU A 163 14.06 25.36 -6.95
CA LEU A 163 14.97 25.86 -5.91
C LEU A 163 16.01 26.88 -6.42
N TYR A 164 15.93 27.32 -7.68
CA TYR A 164 16.89 28.26 -8.26
C TYR A 164 16.28 29.42 -9.07
N GLU A 165 15.01 29.77 -8.84
CA GLU A 165 14.41 31.00 -9.41
C GLU A 165 14.16 32.09 -8.35
N ALA A 166 15.22 32.45 -7.61
CA ALA A 166 15.27 33.70 -6.85
C ALA A 166 16.63 34.40 -6.90
N SER A 167 17.44 34.13 -7.93
CA SER A 167 18.69 34.86 -8.18
C SER A 167 18.90 35.05 -9.69
N GLY A 168 17.98 35.74 -10.34
CA GLY A 168 18.10 36.14 -11.74
C GLY A 168 17.27 37.38 -12.00
N GLY A 169 17.86 38.56 -11.80
CA GLY A 169 17.16 39.82 -12.01
C GLY A 169 18.09 41.02 -12.11
N SER A 170 19.04 41.02 -13.05
CA SER A 170 19.56 42.27 -13.62
C SER A 170 20.22 42.00 -14.97
N ALA A 171 19.39 41.96 -16.01
CA ALA A 171 19.85 42.16 -17.39
C ALA A 171 19.85 43.67 -17.65
N ILE A 172 21.02 44.30 -17.58
CA ILE A 172 21.25 45.62 -18.18
C ILE A 172 21.92 45.37 -19.52
N SER A 173 21.16 45.50 -20.60
CA SER A 173 21.70 45.94 -21.90
C SER A 173 20.54 46.24 -22.85
N GLU A 174 20.17 47.52 -22.98
CA GLU A 174 19.65 47.99 -24.26
C GLU A 174 20.00 49.45 -24.51
N LYS A 175 20.37 49.69 -25.76
CA LYS A 175 21.14 50.80 -26.31
C LYS A 175 20.19 51.77 -27.01
N ARG A 176 20.41 53.09 -26.81
CA ARG A 176 19.81 54.26 -27.53
C ARG A 176 19.84 54.05 -29.07
N ALA A 177 19.07 54.68 -29.96
CA ALA A 177 18.16 55.85 -30.07
C ALA A 177 17.20 55.56 -31.29
N ALA A 178 16.11 56.26 -31.65
CA ALA A 178 15.94 57.68 -32.03
C ALA A 178 14.41 57.96 -32.24
N GLN A 179 13.87 59.06 -31.71
CA GLN A 179 13.41 60.31 -32.38
C GLN A 179 12.01 60.34 -33.04
N ASP A 180 11.29 61.39 -32.61
CA ASP A 180 10.31 62.26 -33.30
C ASP A 180 8.86 61.83 -33.59
N ALA A 181 7.95 62.54 -32.91
CA ALA A 181 6.53 62.82 -33.24
C ALA A 181 6.47 64.10 -34.15
N PRO A 182 5.32 64.66 -34.62
CA PRO A 182 3.92 64.43 -34.19
C PRO A 182 2.77 64.53 -35.24
N ALA A 183 1.55 64.20 -34.77
CA ALA A 183 0.20 64.74 -35.08
C ALA A 183 -0.37 64.76 -36.54
N ARG A 184 -1.57 64.20 -36.76
CA ARG A 184 -2.90 64.90 -36.80
C ARG A 184 -4.06 63.94 -37.17
N ALA A 185 -5.27 64.35 -36.78
CA ALA A 185 -6.56 63.64 -36.73
C ALA A 185 -7.33 63.50 -38.07
N ALA A 186 -8.29 62.56 -38.15
CA ALA A 186 -9.75 62.83 -38.26
C ALA A 186 -10.63 61.67 -38.83
N ILE A 187 -11.63 61.23 -38.03
CA ILE A 187 -13.09 61.01 -38.36
C ILE A 187 -13.44 59.78 -39.28
N SER A 188 -14.37 58.83 -39.02
CA SER A 188 -15.82 58.94 -38.65
C SER A 188 -16.56 57.58 -38.42
N GLN A 189 -17.59 57.60 -37.54
CA GLN A 189 -18.91 56.85 -37.44
C GLN A 189 -19.10 55.37 -36.94
N LYS A 190 -19.57 55.27 -35.67
CA LYS A 190 -20.70 54.55 -34.95
C LYS A 190 -21.76 53.63 -35.69
N PRO A 191 -22.71 52.90 -35.00
CA PRO A 191 -22.72 51.58 -34.28
C PRO A 191 -23.99 50.67 -34.66
N PRO A 192 -24.72 49.91 -33.78
CA PRO A 192 -24.49 48.73 -32.90
C PRO A 192 -25.45 47.51 -33.16
N SER A 193 -25.33 46.40 -32.40
CA SER A 193 -26.47 45.59 -31.85
C SER A 193 -25.93 44.49 -30.92
N MET A 194 -26.09 44.57 -29.60
CA MET A 194 -27.12 43.89 -28.78
C MET A 194 -27.44 42.44 -29.18
N HIS A 195 -27.09 41.46 -28.32
CA HIS A 195 -28.12 40.60 -27.73
C HIS A 195 -27.69 40.04 -26.36
N LEU A 196 -28.69 40.02 -25.49
CA LEU A 196 -28.76 39.71 -24.08
C LEU A 196 -29.01 38.20 -23.87
N GLU A 197 -28.26 37.61 -22.95
CA GLU A 197 -28.68 36.82 -21.77
C GLU A 197 -29.91 35.88 -21.80
N ALA A 198 -29.77 34.84 -20.95
CA ALA A 198 -30.79 34.14 -20.15
C ALA A 198 -31.18 32.68 -20.53
N GLN A 199 -30.86 31.84 -19.55
CA GLN A 199 -31.20 30.46 -19.20
C GLN A 199 -32.67 30.03 -19.38
N ILE A 200 -32.89 28.69 -19.44
CA ILE A 200 -34.00 27.85 -18.88
C ILE A 200 -33.57 26.38 -19.18
N SER A 201 -33.24 25.50 -18.22
CA SER A 201 -34.07 24.69 -17.30
C SER A 201 -35.09 23.74 -17.98
N THR A 202 -34.84 22.42 -17.92
CA THR A 202 -35.84 21.32 -17.73
C THR A 202 -35.06 20.00 -17.65
N SER A 203 -35.01 19.33 -16.49
CA SER A 203 -35.91 18.22 -16.08
C SER A 203 -35.80 16.98 -16.97
N ASN A 204 -35.29 15.87 -16.41
CA ASN A 204 -35.71 14.53 -16.83
C ASN A 204 -35.90 13.60 -15.64
N LYS A 205 -37.02 12.87 -15.72
CA LYS A 205 -37.70 12.06 -14.71
C LYS A 205 -37.13 10.66 -14.57
N ASP A 206 -37.43 10.09 -13.40
CA ASP A 206 -37.38 8.69 -13.00
C ASP A 206 -37.84 7.67 -14.04
N ASN A 207 -37.24 6.46 -14.01
CA ASN A 207 -38.05 5.25 -13.98
C ASN A 207 -37.35 4.06 -13.31
N VAL A 208 -38.09 3.48 -12.37
CA VAL A 208 -37.89 2.19 -11.70
C VAL A 208 -38.40 1.08 -12.63
N GLN A 209 -37.73 -0.07 -12.69
CA GLN A 209 -38.41 -1.33 -12.97
C GLN A 209 -37.88 -2.50 -12.15
N VAL A 210 -38.84 -3.11 -11.45
CA VAL A 210 -38.82 -4.33 -10.65
C VAL A 210 -39.43 -5.46 -11.48
N GLN A 211 -38.83 -6.66 -11.45
CA GLN A 211 -39.43 -8.02 -11.56
C GLN A 211 -38.31 -9.02 -11.93
N GLY A 212 -38.16 -10.23 -11.41
CA GLY A 212 -38.91 -11.07 -10.46
C GLY A 212 -38.24 -12.46 -10.49
N SER A 213 -37.94 -13.06 -9.32
CA SER A 213 -38.61 -14.29 -8.82
C SER A 213 -38.40 -15.56 -9.67
N LYS A 214 -37.60 -16.57 -9.26
CA LYS A 214 -37.90 -17.75 -8.41
C LYS A 214 -36.84 -18.82 -8.81
N HIS A 215 -36.40 -19.83 -8.05
CA HIS A 215 -37.08 -20.68 -7.09
C HIS A 215 -36.05 -21.42 -6.20
N VAL A 216 -36.47 -21.62 -4.95
CA VAL A 216 -35.95 -22.53 -3.92
C VAL A 216 -35.94 -23.98 -4.41
N GLN A 217 -34.89 -24.75 -4.08
CA GLN A 217 -35.07 -26.15 -3.69
C GLN A 217 -34.04 -26.62 -2.65
N LYS A 218 -34.54 -26.84 -1.44
CA LYS A 218 -33.94 -27.67 -0.38
C LYS A 218 -33.81 -29.12 -0.88
N LYS A 219 -32.71 -29.78 -0.54
CA LYS A 219 -32.71 -31.23 -0.30
C LYS A 219 -31.67 -31.58 0.76
N ASN A 220 -32.18 -31.86 1.97
CA ASN A 220 -31.51 -32.71 2.94
C ASN A 220 -31.65 -34.16 2.47
N ILE A 221 -30.56 -34.90 2.45
CA ILE A 221 -30.55 -36.36 2.58
C ILE A 221 -29.39 -36.68 3.52
N ASN A 222 -29.73 -37.23 4.69
CA ASN A 222 -28.81 -37.98 5.53
C ASN A 222 -28.51 -39.29 4.79
N ASP A 223 -27.26 -39.73 4.77
CA ASP A 223 -26.95 -41.15 4.92
C ASP A 223 -25.54 -41.36 5.45
N THR A 224 -25.50 -42.22 6.45
CA THR A 224 -24.39 -42.82 7.17
C THR A 224 -23.57 -43.70 6.22
N GLU A 225 -22.24 -43.59 6.18
CA GLU A 225 -21.35 -44.76 6.25
C GLU A 225 -19.86 -44.40 6.30
N ASN A 226 -19.18 -45.11 7.19
CA ASN A 226 -17.75 -45.14 7.41
C ASN A 226 -17.02 -45.76 6.21
N HIS A 227 -15.96 -45.14 5.70
CA HIS A 227 -14.87 -45.89 5.09
C HIS A 227 -13.48 -45.37 5.46
N SER A 228 -12.72 -46.32 6.00
CA SER A 228 -11.34 -46.33 6.44
C SER A 228 -10.34 -45.89 5.36
N GLY A 229 -9.21 -45.35 5.83
CA GLY A 229 -8.17 -44.76 5.03
C GLY A 229 -7.48 -45.66 4.01
N LYS A 230 -7.01 -45.04 2.94
CA LYS A 230 -5.92 -45.54 2.10
C LYS A 230 -4.83 -44.47 2.01
N ARG A 231 -3.68 -44.77 2.60
CA ARG A 231 -2.44 -44.01 2.46
C ARG A 231 -1.98 -44.07 1.00
N LYS A 232 -1.74 -42.91 0.38
CA LYS A 232 -1.08 -42.82 -0.93
C LYS A 232 0.38 -43.25 -0.78
N GLY A 233 0.82 -44.23 -1.57
CA GLY A 233 2.23 -44.64 -1.64
C GLY A 233 3.11 -43.61 -2.34
N PRO A 234 4.45 -43.71 -2.24
CA PRO A 234 5.39 -42.73 -2.79
C PRO A 234 5.40 -42.75 -4.32
N TRP A 235 5.46 -41.56 -4.93
CA TRP A 235 5.52 -41.36 -6.37
C TRP A 235 6.90 -41.73 -6.94
N LYS A 236 6.95 -42.39 -8.11
CA LYS A 236 8.20 -42.71 -8.84
C LYS A 236 8.23 -41.98 -10.19
N PRO A 237 9.37 -41.40 -10.61
CA PRO A 237 9.50 -40.75 -11.90
C PRO A 237 9.72 -41.77 -13.04
N PRO A 238 9.29 -41.46 -14.28
CA PRO A 238 9.51 -42.31 -15.45
C PRO A 238 10.99 -42.27 -15.89
N GLY A 239 11.56 -43.46 -16.10
CA GLY A 239 12.94 -43.65 -16.55
C GLY A 239 13.14 -43.31 -18.02
N ARG A 240 14.33 -42.78 -18.33
CA ARG A 240 14.83 -42.61 -19.71
C ARG A 240 15.06 -43.99 -20.33
N HIS A 241 14.41 -44.26 -21.45
CA HIS A 241 14.86 -45.30 -22.37
C HIS A 241 16.03 -44.74 -23.19
N ALA A 242 17.16 -45.43 -23.12
CA ALA A 242 18.22 -45.34 -24.12
C ALA A 242 17.86 -46.21 -25.33
#